data_AF-A0A8X6SSK9-F1
#
_entry.id   AF-A0A8X6SSK9-F1
#
_cell.length_a   1.000
_cell.length_b   1.000
_cell.length_c   1.000
_cell.angle_alpha   90.00
_cell.angle_beta   90.00
_cell.angle_gamma   90.00
#
_symmetry.space_group_name_H-M   'P 1'
#
loop_
_entity.id
_entity.type
_entity.pdbx_description
1 polymer ?
#
loop_
_entity_poly.entity_id
_entity_poly.type
_entity_poly.pdbx_seq_one_letter_code
_entity_poly.pdbx_strand_id
1 'polypeptide(L)'
;MIFPNLRTKTTSEFLKLYTNNHEEYQSLKETIKQLHYQFYVITAKNDRPIKVVIKGLPKSTHVDEIKSDLEEQGFEPERVVQLIGRKTNPPFQFT
;
A
#
# COMPACT_ATOMS: atom_id res chain seq x y z
N MET A 1 26.49 -12.09 12.72
CA MET A 1 25.02 -12.28 12.77
C MET A 1 24.62 -13.16 11.61
N ILE A 2 23.97 -14.29 11.89
CA ILE A 2 23.43 -15.19 10.86
C ILE A 2 21.91 -15.03 10.94
N PHE A 3 21.27 -14.70 9.81
CA PHE A 3 19.82 -14.60 9.72
C PHE A 3 19.30 -15.94 9.16
N PRO A 4 18.89 -16.90 10.01
CA PRO A 4 18.64 -18.28 9.59
C PRO A 4 17.43 -18.41 8.64
N ASN A 5 16.47 -17.49 8.72
CA ASN A 5 15.24 -17.51 7.92
C ASN A 5 15.19 -16.41 6.85
N LEU A 6 16.34 -15.81 6.51
CA LEU A 6 16.40 -14.75 5.51
C LEU A 6 16.25 -15.33 4.10
N ARG A 7 15.14 -15.00 3.43
CA ARG A 7 14.97 -15.31 2.01
C ARG A 7 15.38 -14.10 1.19
N THR A 8 16.30 -14.31 0.25
CA THR A 8 16.79 -13.26 -0.65
C THR A 8 16.25 -13.48 -2.06
N LYS A 9 15.93 -12.38 -2.75
CA LYS A 9 15.57 -12.40 -4.17
C LYS A 9 16.21 -11.23 -4.88
N THR A 10 17.14 -11.53 -5.78
CA THR A 10 17.74 -10.52 -6.66
C THR A 10 16.78 -10.19 -7.78
N THR A 11 16.50 -8.90 -7.97
CA THR A 11 15.85 -8.32 -9.15
C THR A 11 16.90 -7.48 -9.87
N SER A 12 16.70 -7.15 -11.14
CA SER A 12 17.67 -6.47 -12.03
C SER A 12 18.41 -5.29 -11.37
N GLU A 13 17.74 -4.51 -10.53
CA GLU A 13 18.30 -3.31 -9.88
C GLU A 13 18.30 -3.37 -8.34
N PHE A 14 17.68 -4.39 -7.74
CA PHE A 14 17.44 -4.41 -6.29
C PHE A 14 17.58 -5.81 -5.68
N LEU A 15 18.16 -5.87 -4.50
CA LEU A 15 18.14 -7.05 -3.64
C LEU A 15 16.96 -6.98 -2.67
N LYS A 16 15.98 -7.84 -2.85
CA LYS A 16 14.83 -7.96 -1.93
C LYS A 16 15.16 -8.95 -0.82
N LEU A 17 14.97 -8.50 0.42
CA LEU A 17 15.17 -9.28 1.63
C LEU A 17 13.81 -9.53 2.27
N TYR A 18 13.52 -10.80 2.59
CA TYR A 18 12.29 -11.22 3.24
C TYR A 18 12.63 -11.89 4.56
N THR A 19 11.96 -11.44 5.61
CA THR A 19 12.07 -11.95 6.98
C THR A 19 10.73 -12.53 7.41
N ASN A 20 10.73 -13.67 8.08
CA ASN A 20 9.50 -14.29 8.58
C ASN A 20 9.09 -13.78 9.96
N ASN A 21 10.06 -13.25 10.74
CA ASN A 21 9.83 -12.81 12.11
C ASN A 21 10.09 -11.29 12.28
N HIS A 22 9.38 -10.66 13.22
CA HIS A 22 9.50 -9.21 13.46
C HIS A 22 10.85 -8.82 14.07
N GLU A 23 11.40 -9.64 14.97
CA GLU A 23 12.72 -9.40 15.59
C GLU A 23 13.86 -9.46 14.56
N GLU A 24 13.80 -10.42 13.63
CA GLU A 24 14.75 -10.53 12.52
C GLU A 24 14.67 -9.31 11.60
N TYR A 25 13.45 -8.82 11.33
CA TYR A 25 13.23 -7.62 10.52
C TYR A 25 13.88 -6.38 11.15
N GLN A 26 13.69 -6.16 12.46
CA GLN A 26 14.30 -5.01 13.16
C GLN A 26 15.83 -5.13 13.19
N SER A 27 16.36 -6.31 13.53
CA SER A 27 17.81 -6.56 13.54
C SER A 27 18.44 -6.34 12.16
N LEU A 28 17.77 -6.79 11.09
CA LEU A 28 18.22 -6.59 9.71
C LEU A 28 18.22 -5.10 9.35
N LYS A 29 17.16 -4.37 9.71
CA LYS A 29 17.04 -2.92 9.48
C LYS A 29 18.15 -2.15 10.20
N GLU A 30 18.44 -2.47 11.45
CA GLU A 30 19.53 -1.85 12.21
C GLU A 30 20.90 -2.16 11.60
N THR A 31 21.13 -3.41 11.19
CA THR A 31 22.37 -3.83 10.52
C THR A 31 22.59 -3.06 9.23
N ILE A 32 21.57 -2.95 8.36
CA ILE A 32 21.67 -2.20 7.09
C ILE A 32 21.89 -0.71 7.36
N LYS A 33 21.24 -0.16 8.41
CA LYS A 33 21.43 1.24 8.82
C LYS A 33 22.86 1.50 9.30
N GLN A 34 23.46 0.59 10.08
CA GLN A 34 24.86 0.68 10.52
C GLN A 34 25.84 0.60 9.34
N LEU A 35 25.51 -0.20 8.33
CA LEU A 35 26.30 -0.34 7.11
C LEU A 35 26.13 0.84 6.13
N HIS A 36 25.28 1.83 6.45
CA HIS A 36 25.03 3.03 5.65
C HIS A 36 24.59 2.77 4.20
N TYR A 37 23.95 1.64 3.93
CA TYR A 37 23.37 1.36 2.62
C TYR A 37 22.02 2.07 2.46
N GLN A 38 21.71 2.52 1.23
CA GLN A 38 20.37 2.98 0.90
C GLN A 38 19.43 1.78 0.79
N PHE A 39 18.34 1.82 1.56
CA PHE A 39 17.31 0.79 1.53
C PHE A 39 15.91 1.42 1.60
N TYR A 40 14.93 0.70 1.08
CA TYR A 40 13.52 1.04 1.20
C TYR A 40 12.81 -0.03 2.02
N VAL A 41 11.87 0.40 2.85
CA VAL A 41 10.98 -0.52 3.58
C VAL A 41 9.74 -0.74 2.75
N ILE A 42 9.46 -2.00 2.40
CA ILE A 42 8.17 -2.38 1.81
C ILE A 42 7.23 -2.76 2.97
N THR A 43 6.18 -1.96 3.17
CA THR A 43 5.10 -2.29 4.10
C THR A 43 4.33 -3.51 3.62
N ALA A 44 3.89 -4.34 4.57
CA ALA A 44 3.08 -5.51 4.29
C ALA A 44 1.83 -5.12 3.49
N LYS A 45 1.37 -6.00 2.60
CA LYS A 45 0.18 -5.73 1.78
C LYS A 45 -1.08 -5.44 2.62
N ASN A 46 -1.12 -5.97 3.84
CA ASN A 46 -2.25 -5.81 4.76
C ASN A 46 -2.31 -4.42 5.41
N ASP A 47 -1.20 -3.69 5.44
CA ASP A 47 -1.09 -2.37 6.07
C ASP A 47 -1.21 -1.24 5.03
N ARG A 48 -1.59 -1.58 3.80
CA ARG A 48 -1.78 -0.57 2.76
C ARG A 48 -3.15 0.07 2.93
N PRO A 49 -3.22 1.40 2.95
CA PRO A 49 -4.50 2.06 3.07
C PRO A 49 -5.42 1.66 1.90
N ILE A 50 -6.66 1.31 2.23
CA ILE A 50 -7.64 0.87 1.24
C ILE A 50 -8.27 2.10 0.60
N LYS A 51 -8.10 2.23 -0.72
CA LYS A 51 -8.80 3.24 -1.52
C LYS A 51 -10.01 2.62 -2.20
N VAL A 52 -11.19 3.12 -1.85
CA VAL A 52 -12.47 2.61 -2.35
C VAL A 52 -12.98 3.52 -3.45
N VAL A 53 -13.30 2.92 -4.60
CA VAL A 53 -13.90 3.63 -5.74
C VAL A 53 -15.22 2.97 -6.07
N ILE A 54 -16.33 3.68 -5.85
CA ILE A 54 -17.68 3.16 -6.05
C ILE A 54 -18.31 3.79 -7.29
N LYS A 55 -18.97 2.95 -8.10
CA LYS A 55 -19.66 3.32 -9.34
C LYS A 55 -21.13 2.96 -9.23
N GLY A 56 -21.99 3.70 -9.92
CA GLY A 56 -23.41 3.35 -10.06
C GLY A 56 -24.32 3.81 -8.92
N LEU A 57 -23.80 4.51 -7.91
CA LEU A 57 -24.63 5.17 -6.90
C LEU A 57 -25.20 6.51 -7.41
N PRO A 58 -26.39 6.92 -6.95
CA PRO A 58 -26.94 8.25 -7.21
C PRO A 58 -26.02 9.38 -6.73
N LYS A 59 -26.02 10.52 -7.43
CA LYS A 59 -25.21 11.70 -7.04
C LYS A 59 -25.59 12.30 -5.69
N SER A 60 -26.78 11.98 -5.20
CA SER A 60 -27.29 12.43 -3.91
C SER A 60 -26.70 11.69 -2.73
N THR A 61 -26.08 10.52 -2.95
CA THR A 61 -25.46 9.75 -1.87
C THR A 61 -24.18 10.44 -1.43
N HIS A 62 -24.09 10.76 -0.14
CA HIS A 62 -22.91 11.42 0.40
C HIS A 62 -21.77 10.41 0.58
N VAL A 63 -20.55 10.86 0.29
CA VAL A 63 -19.34 10.01 0.43
C VAL A 63 -19.13 9.59 1.90
N ASP A 64 -19.61 10.40 2.84
CA ASP A 64 -19.53 10.12 4.28
C ASP A 64 -20.45 8.96 4.70
N GLU A 65 -21.65 8.86 4.13
CA GLU A 65 -22.57 7.73 4.35
C GLU A 65 -21.94 6.43 3.83
N ILE A 66 -21.37 6.49 2.62
CA ILE A 66 -20.66 5.36 2.02
C ILE A 66 -19.47 4.94 2.90
N LYS A 67 -18.75 5.90 3.47
CA LYS A 67 -17.62 5.64 4.35
C LYS A 67 -18.09 4.96 5.64
N SER A 68 -19.15 5.48 6.27
CA SER A 68 -19.74 4.89 7.48
C SER A 68 -20.18 3.45 7.23
N ASP A 69 -20.88 3.18 6.13
CA ASP A 69 -21.34 1.83 5.76
C ASP A 69 -20.17 0.85 5.55
N LEU A 70 -19.04 1.33 5.03
CA LEU A 70 -17.83 0.54 4.84
C LEU A 70 -17.13 0.24 6.18
N GLU A 71 -17.10 1.22 7.08
CA GLU A 71 -16.58 1.06 8.44
C GLU A 71 -17.43 0.09 9.26
N GLU A 72 -18.75 0.15 9.15
CA GLU A 72 -19.68 -0.82 9.78
C GLU A 72 -19.48 -2.26 9.27
N GLN A 73 -19.06 -2.42 8.01
CA GLN A 73 -18.72 -3.71 7.42
C GLN A 73 -17.31 -4.21 7.80
N GLY A 74 -16.54 -3.43 8.57
CA GLY A 74 -15.20 -3.77 9.03
C GLY A 74 -14.07 -3.39 8.06
N PHE A 75 -14.34 -2.52 7.10
CA PHE A 75 -13.29 -1.94 6.25
C PHE A 75 -12.81 -0.61 6.82
N GLU A 76 -11.51 -0.34 6.73
CA GLU A 76 -10.92 0.96 7.09
C GLU A 76 -10.45 1.71 5.83
N PRO A 77 -11.36 2.39 5.10
CA PRO A 77 -11.00 3.10 3.89
C PRO A 77 -10.30 4.43 4.19
N GLU A 78 -9.07 4.61 3.69
CA GLU A 78 -8.37 5.90 3.74
C GLU A 78 -9.08 6.94 2.87
N ARG A 79 -9.55 6.51 1.70
CA ARG A 79 -10.21 7.39 0.74
C ARG A 79 -11.33 6.68 0.00
N VAL A 80 -12.52 7.27 0.07
CA VAL A 80 -13.69 6.86 -0.69
C VAL A 80 -13.94 7.87 -1.81
N VAL A 81 -14.15 7.39 -3.04
CA VAL A 81 -14.49 8.23 -4.19
C VAL A 81 -15.65 7.61 -4.94
N GLN A 82 -16.73 8.35 -5.10
CA GLN A 82 -17.81 7.98 -6.01
C GLN A 82 -17.49 8.47 -7.43
N LEU A 83 -17.42 7.54 -8.38
CA LEU A 83 -17.27 7.85 -9.80
C LEU A 83 -18.62 8.23 -10.39
N ILE A 84 -18.88 9.53 -10.44
CA ILE A 84 -20.07 10.13 -11.03
C ILE A 84 -19.82 10.40 -12.52
N GLY A 85 -20.16 9.41 -13.37
CA GLY A 85 -20.11 9.53 -14.84
C GLY A 85 -18.71 9.72 -15.44
N ARG A 86 -18.57 9.49 -16.75
CA ARG A 86 -17.33 9.80 -17.47
C ARG A 86 -17.22 11.32 -17.62
N LYS A 87 -16.35 11.97 -16.85
CA LYS A 87 -15.65 13.13 -17.41
C LYS A 87 -14.72 12.58 -18.47
N THR A 88 -15.06 12.74 -19.74
CA THR A 88 -14.11 12.58 -20.84
C THR A 88 -13.11 13.71 -20.74
N ASN A 89 -12.18 13.63 -19.79
CA ASN A 89 -10.95 14.35 -19.96
C ASN A 89 -10.34 13.79 -21.26
N PRO A 90 -9.95 14.63 -22.22
CA PRO A 90 -9.22 14.15 -23.38
C PRO A 90 -8.04 13.30 -22.89
N PRO A 91 -7.63 12.27 -23.66
CA PRO A 91 -6.45 11.48 -23.30
C PRO A 91 -5.31 12.44 -22.96
N PHE A 92 -4.58 12.12 -21.89
CA PHE A 92 -3.42 12.89 -21.46
C PHE A 92 -2.54 13.15 -22.69
N GLN A 93 -2.47 14.41 -23.12
CA GLN A 93 -1.70 14.79 -24.29
C GLN A 93 -0.25 14.92 -23.84
N PHE A 94 0.63 14.10 -24.40
CA PHE A 94 2.06 14.36 -24.36
C PHE A 94 2.31 15.54 -25.30
N THR A 95 2.34 16.75 -24.76
CA THR A 95 2.89 17.94 -25.47
C THR A 95 4.21 18.29 -24.83
#